data_AF-A0A836KFF1-F1
#
_entry.id   AF-A0A836KFF1-F1
#
_cell.length_a   1.000
_cell.length_b   1.000
_cell.length_c   1.000
_cell.angle_alpha   90.00
_cell.angle_beta   90.00
_cell.angle_gamma   90.00
#
_symmetry.space_group_name_H-M   'P 1'
#
loop_
_entity.id
_entity.type
_entity.pdbx_description
1 polymer ?
#
loop_
_entity_poly.entity_id
_entity_poly.type
_entity_poly.pdbx_seq_one_letter_code
_entity_poly.pdbx_strand_id
1 'polypeptide(L)'
;MTKFLKPGKVVIVTAGRYAGHKAVIVQNSDVATKERPYGRALLAGIKKYPKKVVRGMSKQTIARRSQVGVFLRVVNHKHFLPTRYNVDMSKELRGKINVSDASRRSRSKKLVKHVFQARYNAGSSVWFFQRLRF
;
A
#
# COMPACT_ATOMS: atom_id res chain seq x y z
N MET A 1 6.57 4.15 -26.01
CA MET A 1 5.50 4.12 -24.99
C MET A 1 6.08 4.23 -23.59
N THR A 2 5.67 5.22 -22.81
CA THR A 2 6.18 5.47 -21.45
C THR A 2 5.54 4.50 -20.46
N LYS A 3 6.34 3.67 -19.77
CA LYS A 3 5.82 2.73 -18.76
C LYS A 3 5.18 3.49 -17.60
N PHE A 4 3.90 3.23 -17.30
CA PHE A 4 3.16 3.91 -16.22
C PHE A 4 3.14 3.13 -14.90
N LEU A 5 3.44 1.82 -14.93
CA LEU A 5 3.63 0.99 -13.73
C LEU A 5 5.01 1.24 -13.12
N LYS A 6 5.13 2.35 -12.42
CA LYS A 6 6.36 2.77 -11.72
C LYS A 6 6.19 2.64 -10.20
N PRO A 7 7.27 2.40 -9.45
CA PRO A 7 7.25 2.56 -8.01
C PRO A 7 6.67 3.91 -7.58
N GLY A 8 5.81 3.92 -6.57
CA GLY A 8 5.05 5.10 -6.14
C GLY A 8 3.68 5.27 -6.80
N LYS A 9 3.36 4.52 -7.85
CA LYS A 9 2.02 4.54 -8.46
C LYS A 9 0.98 3.94 -7.50
N VAL A 10 -0.14 4.62 -7.33
CA VAL A 10 -1.27 4.11 -6.53
C VAL A 10 -2.12 3.19 -7.39
N VAL A 11 -2.49 2.05 -6.84
CA VAL A 11 -3.30 1.01 -7.48
C VAL A 11 -4.43 0.56 -6.55
N ILE A 12 -5.50 0.03 -7.13
CA ILE A 12 -6.61 -0.62 -6.40
C ILE A 12 -6.51 -2.12 -6.68
N VAL A 13 -6.46 -2.95 -5.65
CA VAL A 13 -6.44 -4.40 -5.83
C VAL A 13 -7.83 -4.86 -6.28
N THR A 14 -7.91 -5.66 -7.35
CA THR A 14 -9.20 -6.11 -7.92
C THR A 14 -9.59 -7.51 -7.45
N ALA A 15 -8.63 -8.35 -7.04
CA ALA A 15 -8.88 -9.75 -6.69
C ALA A 15 -8.25 -10.20 -5.36
N GLY A 16 -8.80 -11.27 -4.79
CA GLY A 16 -8.33 -11.93 -3.57
C GLY A 16 -8.69 -11.19 -2.28
N ARG A 17 -8.05 -11.58 -1.16
CA ARG A 17 -8.39 -11.09 0.20
C ARG A 17 -8.40 -9.56 0.35
N TYR A 18 -7.61 -8.86 -0.44
CA TYR A 18 -7.49 -7.39 -0.37
C TYR A 18 -8.21 -6.69 -1.53
N ALA A 19 -9.14 -7.34 -2.22
CA ALA A 19 -9.97 -6.69 -3.24
C ALA A 19 -10.59 -5.38 -2.71
N GLY A 20 -10.62 -4.36 -3.55
CA GLY A 20 -11.07 -3.01 -3.21
C GLY A 20 -10.13 -2.19 -2.32
N HIS A 21 -8.99 -2.75 -1.88
CA HIS A 21 -8.03 -2.02 -1.07
C HIS A 21 -7.02 -1.26 -1.94
N LYS A 22 -6.69 -0.04 -1.51
CA LYS A 22 -5.71 0.83 -2.13
C LYS A 22 -4.30 0.39 -1.71
N ALA A 23 -3.39 0.40 -2.66
CA ALA A 23 -2.01 0.06 -2.47
C ALA A 23 -1.08 0.92 -3.33
N VAL A 24 0.20 0.90 -3.01
CA VAL A 24 1.24 1.56 -3.79
C VAL A 24 2.22 0.51 -4.29
N ILE A 25 2.64 0.65 -5.54
CA ILE A 25 3.70 -0.18 -6.11
C ILE A 25 5.02 0.19 -5.44
N VAL A 26 5.64 -0.77 -4.77
CA VAL A 26 6.98 -0.61 -4.19
C VAL A 26 8.05 -1.01 -5.20
N GLN A 27 7.84 -2.16 -5.84
CA GLN A 27 8.74 -2.71 -6.83
C GLN A 27 7.90 -3.30 -7.95
N ASN A 28 8.27 -2.97 -9.19
CA ASN A 28 7.64 -3.53 -10.37
C ASN A 28 8.62 -4.50 -11.06
N SER A 29 8.10 -5.60 -11.59
CA SER A 29 8.83 -6.61 -12.35
C SER A 29 7.98 -7.04 -13.53
N ASP A 30 8.34 -6.54 -14.71
CA ASP A 30 7.65 -6.85 -15.97
C ASP A 30 8.15 -8.17 -16.58
N VAL A 31 9.31 -8.66 -16.14
CA VAL A 31 9.98 -9.84 -16.69
C VAL A 31 9.39 -11.12 -16.10
N ALA A 32 8.95 -12.02 -16.98
CA ALA A 32 8.54 -13.37 -16.63
C ALA A 32 9.74 -14.16 -16.08
N THR A 33 9.57 -14.79 -14.93
CA THR A 33 10.55 -15.73 -14.35
C THR A 33 10.03 -17.16 -14.49
N LYS A 34 10.91 -18.17 -14.44
CA LYS A 34 10.51 -19.59 -14.53
C LYS A 34 9.42 -19.96 -13.50
N GLU A 35 9.51 -19.43 -12.28
CA GLU A 35 8.50 -19.63 -11.24
C GLU A 35 7.18 -18.87 -11.49
N ARG A 36 7.23 -17.73 -12.19
CA ARG A 36 6.10 -16.82 -12.37
C ARG A 36 6.16 -16.22 -13.78
N PRO A 37 5.50 -16.85 -14.77
CA PRO A 37 5.57 -16.44 -16.17
C PRO A 37 4.65 -15.24 -16.48
N TYR A 38 4.59 -14.25 -15.58
CA TYR A 38 3.70 -13.10 -15.71
C TYR A 38 4.28 -11.85 -15.03
N GLY A 39 3.90 -10.67 -15.53
CA GLY A 39 4.22 -9.39 -14.92
C GLY A 39 3.62 -9.25 -13.52
N ARG A 40 4.43 -8.77 -12.57
CA ARG A 40 4.06 -8.69 -11.16
C ARG A 40 4.60 -7.43 -10.50
N ALA A 41 3.91 -7.01 -9.46
CA ALA A 41 4.33 -5.90 -8.61
C ALA A 41 4.28 -6.31 -7.13
N LEU A 42 5.26 -5.84 -6.36
CA LEU A 42 5.19 -5.85 -4.91
C LEU A 42 4.39 -4.63 -4.46
N LEU A 43 3.23 -4.90 -3.85
CA LEU A 43 2.31 -3.88 -3.37
C LEU A 43 2.43 -3.70 -1.86
N ALA A 44 2.49 -2.45 -1.42
CA ALA A 44 2.29 -2.02 -0.05
C ALA A 44 0.93 -1.33 0.05
N GLY A 45 -0.02 -1.94 0.76
CA GLY A 45 -1.39 -1.44 0.81
C GLY A 45 -1.96 -1.31 2.20
N ILE A 46 -3.09 -0.63 2.27
CA ILE A 46 -3.84 -0.44 3.52
C ILE A 46 -4.71 -1.67 3.72
N LYS A 47 -4.53 -2.38 4.84
CA LYS A 47 -5.41 -3.47 5.30
C LYS A 47 -6.58 -2.94 6.13
N LYS A 48 -6.32 -1.95 6.98
CA LYS A 48 -7.32 -1.32 7.86
C LYS A 48 -7.22 0.18 7.64
N TYR A 49 -8.26 0.75 7.04
CA TYR A 49 -8.35 2.18 6.82
C TYR A 49 -8.61 2.91 8.15
N PRO A 50 -8.02 4.10 8.34
CA PRO A 50 -8.38 4.97 9.45
C PRO A 50 -9.85 5.39 9.33
N LYS A 51 -10.53 5.48 10.47
CA LYS A 51 -11.94 5.88 10.53
C LYS A 51 -12.04 7.41 10.65
N LYS A 52 -13.12 8.00 10.13
CA LYS A 52 -13.41 9.43 10.26
C LYS A 52 -13.30 9.87 11.73
N VAL A 53 -12.56 10.93 11.98
CA VAL A 53 -12.44 11.60 13.28
C VAL A 53 -13.28 12.87 13.24
N VAL A 54 -14.03 13.15 14.30
CA VAL A 54 -14.85 14.37 14.43
C VAL A 54 -14.43 15.15 15.68
N ARG A 55 -14.72 16.45 15.68
CA ARG A 55 -14.53 17.32 16.85
C ARG A 55 -15.38 16.79 18.01
N GLY A 56 -14.82 16.74 19.22
CA GLY A 56 -15.47 16.19 20.42
C GLY A 56 -15.07 14.76 20.80
N MET A 57 -14.33 14.04 19.95
CA MET A 57 -13.79 12.72 20.33
C MET A 57 -12.65 12.84 21.36
N SER A 58 -12.59 11.91 22.32
CA SER A 58 -11.47 11.82 23.26
C SER A 58 -10.16 11.44 22.55
N LYS A 59 -9.02 11.89 23.08
CA LYS A 59 -7.68 11.60 22.53
C LYS A 59 -7.45 10.09 22.32
N GLN A 60 -7.90 9.26 23.26
CA GLN A 60 -7.80 7.80 23.15
C GLN A 60 -8.64 7.22 22.00
N THR A 61 -9.85 7.77 21.77
CA THR A 61 -10.72 7.38 20.67
C THR A 61 -10.12 7.79 19.33
N ILE A 62 -9.58 9.01 19.25
CA ILE A 62 -8.87 9.52 18.08
C ILE A 62 -7.70 8.60 17.74
N ALA A 63 -6.84 8.29 18.70
CA ALA A 63 -5.69 7.41 18.50
C ALA A 63 -6.11 6.04 17.95
N ARG A 64 -7.16 5.42 18.50
CA ARG A 64 -7.68 4.12 18.06
C ARG A 64 -8.27 4.15 16.65
N ARG A 65 -8.96 5.24 16.28
CA ARG A 65 -9.59 5.43 14.96
C ARG A 65 -8.58 5.76 13.87
N SER A 66 -7.52 6.46 14.22
CA SER A 66 -6.43 6.87 13.32
C SER A 66 -5.43 5.77 12.97
N GLN A 67 -5.55 4.58 13.59
CA GLN A 67 -4.64 3.47 13.33
C GLN A 67 -4.76 2.94 11.89
N VAL A 68 -3.65 3.00 11.15
CA VAL A 68 -3.54 2.39 9.83
C VAL A 68 -3.01 0.96 9.96
N GLY A 69 -3.77 -0.01 9.43
CA GLY A 69 -3.28 -1.37 9.23
C GLY A 69 -2.74 -1.53 7.82
N VAL A 70 -1.64 -2.26 7.65
CA VAL A 70 -0.98 -2.43 6.34
C VAL A 70 -0.84 -3.90 5.93
N PHE A 71 -0.66 -4.13 4.63
CA PHE A 71 -0.28 -5.42 4.05
C PHE A 71 0.82 -5.25 3.01
N LEU A 72 1.59 -6.32 2.84
CA LEU A 72 2.58 -6.48 1.77
C LEU A 72 2.20 -7.73 0.97
N ARG A 73 2.12 -7.61 -0.36
CA ARG A 73 1.80 -8.75 -1.23
C ARG A 73 2.41 -8.57 -2.61
N VAL A 74 2.98 -9.64 -3.16
CA VAL A 74 3.30 -9.72 -4.59
C VAL A 74 2.03 -10.08 -5.33
N VAL A 75 1.69 -9.30 -6.35
CA VAL A 75 0.42 -9.38 -7.09
C VAL A 75 0.71 -9.33 -8.59
N ASN A 76 -0.02 -10.13 -9.37
CA ASN A 76 0.01 -10.08 -10.83
C ASN A 76 -0.57 -8.74 -11.32
N HIS A 77 -0.02 -8.17 -12.40
CA HIS A 77 -0.54 -6.96 -13.04
C HIS A 77 -2.03 -7.02 -13.38
N LYS A 78 -2.56 -8.19 -13.73
CA LYS A 78 -4.01 -8.39 -14.00
C LYS A 78 -4.91 -8.18 -12.78
N HIS A 79 -4.37 -8.29 -11.56
CA HIS A 79 -5.15 -8.28 -10.31
C HIS A 79 -5.11 -6.94 -9.57
N PHE A 80 -4.75 -5.87 -10.27
CA PHE A 80 -4.91 -4.52 -9.76
C PHE A 80 -5.19 -3.52 -10.88
N LEU A 81 -5.91 -2.46 -10.52
CA LEU A 81 -6.23 -1.34 -11.39
C LEU A 81 -5.30 -0.16 -11.07
N PRO A 82 -4.47 0.30 -12.01
CA PRO A 82 -3.68 1.51 -11.86
C PRO A 82 -4.58 2.75 -11.78
N THR A 83 -4.24 3.68 -10.90
CA THR A 83 -5.01 4.92 -10.73
C THR A 83 -4.22 6.12 -11.20
N ARG A 84 -4.87 7.29 -11.31
CA ARG A 84 -4.21 8.55 -11.65
C ARG A 84 -3.13 8.92 -10.63
N TYR A 85 -3.37 8.63 -9.35
CA TYR A 85 -2.57 9.13 -8.23
C TYR A 85 -1.21 8.46 -8.11
N ASN A 86 -0.25 9.25 -7.62
CA ASN A 86 1.07 8.79 -7.19
C ASN A 86 1.25 9.18 -5.73
N VAL A 87 1.95 8.35 -4.96
CA VAL A 87 2.44 8.67 -3.62
C VAL A 87 3.93 8.42 -3.63
N ASP A 88 4.72 9.47 -3.47
CA ASP A 88 6.17 9.34 -3.42
C ASP A 88 6.60 8.71 -2.09
N MET A 89 6.83 7.41 -2.11
CA MET A 89 7.42 6.66 -0.99
C MET A 89 8.75 6.02 -1.39
N SER A 90 9.33 6.50 -2.49
CA SER A 90 10.47 5.86 -3.14
C SER A 90 11.73 5.93 -2.27
N LYS A 91 12.01 7.05 -1.59
CA LYS A 91 13.20 7.19 -0.73
C LYS A 91 13.15 6.30 0.52
N GLU A 92 11.96 6.10 1.09
CA GLU A 92 11.81 5.43 2.39
C GLU A 92 11.69 3.91 2.28
N LEU A 93 11.12 3.41 1.17
CA LEU A 93 10.73 2.00 1.03
C LEU A 93 11.55 1.23 -0.03
N ARG A 94 12.15 1.92 -1.01
CA ARG A 94 12.87 1.25 -2.11
C ARG A 94 14.12 0.55 -1.58
N GLY A 95 14.27 -0.74 -1.93
CA GLY A 95 15.39 -1.59 -1.51
C GLY A 95 15.32 -2.09 -0.05
N LYS A 96 14.42 -1.55 0.78
CA LYS A 96 14.28 -1.94 2.21
C LYS A 96 13.18 -2.96 2.47
N ILE A 97 12.37 -3.28 1.47
CA ILE A 97 11.25 -4.22 1.59
C ILE A 97 11.66 -5.57 1.02
N ASN A 98 11.58 -6.60 1.85
CA ASN A 98 11.79 -7.99 1.46
C ASN A 98 10.65 -8.87 2.01
N VAL A 99 10.11 -9.73 1.15
CA VAL A 99 8.97 -10.61 1.46
C VAL A 99 9.30 -12.10 1.30
N SER A 100 10.57 -12.49 1.11
CA SER A 100 10.99 -13.89 1.00
C SER A 100 10.66 -14.68 2.27
N ASP A 101 11.08 -14.14 3.43
CA ASP A 101 11.01 -14.84 4.71
C ASP A 101 9.98 -14.19 5.63
N ALA A 102 9.35 -14.97 6.49
CA ALA A 102 8.33 -14.48 7.42
C ALA A 102 8.86 -13.38 8.35
N SER A 103 10.08 -13.53 8.88
CA SER A 103 10.74 -12.54 9.73
C SER A 103 11.03 -11.23 8.99
N ARG A 104 11.59 -11.32 7.77
CA ARG A 104 11.86 -10.15 6.91
C ARG A 104 10.57 -9.43 6.53
N ARG A 105 9.53 -10.18 6.16
CA ARG A 105 8.20 -9.65 5.85
C ARG A 105 7.59 -8.93 7.05
N SER A 106 7.75 -9.46 8.27
CA SER A 106 7.27 -8.81 9.49
C SER A 106 7.98 -7.47 9.74
N ARG A 107 9.31 -7.43 9.58
CA ARG A 107 10.10 -6.19 9.68
C ARG A 107 9.68 -5.15 8.63
N SER A 108 9.58 -5.54 7.36
CA SER A 108 9.13 -4.65 6.29
C SER A 108 7.70 -4.15 6.52
N LYS A 109 6.81 -4.97 7.07
CA LYS A 109 5.45 -4.57 7.43
C LYS A 109 5.42 -3.52 8.54
N LYS A 110 6.30 -3.63 9.55
CA LYS A 110 6.45 -2.60 10.60
C LYS A 110 6.92 -1.27 10.00
N LEU A 111 7.92 -1.30 9.12
CA LEU A 111 8.42 -0.11 8.43
C LEU A 111 7.32 0.58 7.61
N VAL A 112 6.61 -0.18 6.77
CA VAL A 112 5.50 0.36 5.97
C VAL A 112 4.39 0.94 6.84
N LYS A 113 4.07 0.28 7.97
CA LYS A 113 3.09 0.80 8.92
C LYS A 113 3.50 2.16 9.47
N HIS A 114 4.77 2.31 9.85
CA HIS A 114 5.31 3.57 10.36
C HIS A 114 5.19 4.69 9.32
N VAL A 115 5.63 4.44 8.09
CA VAL A 115 5.55 5.41 6.98
C VAL A 115 4.11 5.81 6.68
N PHE A 116 3.20 4.84 6.59
CA PHE A 116 1.79 5.13 6.28
C PHE A 116 1.10 5.91 7.41
N GLN A 117 1.44 5.60 8.67
CA GLN A 117 0.92 6.32 9.81
C GLN A 117 1.43 7.77 9.84
N ALA A 118 2.72 8.00 9.59
CA ALA A 118 3.30 9.34 9.50
C ALA A 118 2.64 10.17 8.39
N ARG A 119 2.48 9.58 7.20
CA ARG A 119 1.78 10.20 6.06
C ARG A 119 0.34 10.58 6.37
N TYR A 120 -0.41 9.68 7.02
CA TYR A 120 -1.79 9.96 7.42
C TYR A 120 -1.86 11.09 8.45
N ASN A 121 -0.98 11.07 9.46
CA ASN A 121 -0.91 12.12 10.48
C ASN A 121 -0.54 13.48 9.87
N ALA A 122 0.29 13.50 8.82
CA ALA A 122 0.64 14.71 8.08
C ALA A 122 -0.49 15.24 7.17
N GLY A 123 -1.64 14.55 7.07
CA GLY A 123 -2.75 14.97 6.20
C GLY A 123 -2.45 14.86 4.69
N SER A 124 -1.34 14.24 4.31
CA SER A 124 -0.95 14.09 2.91
C SER A 124 -1.68 12.89 2.26
N SER A 125 -1.90 12.96 0.95
CA SER A 125 -2.47 11.85 0.16
C SER A 125 -3.84 11.39 0.69
N VAL A 126 -4.73 12.35 1.01
CA VAL A 126 -6.05 12.12 1.63
C VAL A 126 -6.85 11.01 0.94
N TRP A 127 -6.88 11.04 -0.40
CA TRP A 127 -7.60 10.03 -1.18
C TRP A 127 -7.08 8.60 -0.94
N PHE A 128 -5.77 8.41 -0.73
CA PHE A 128 -5.20 7.09 -0.49
C PHE A 128 -5.71 6.45 0.80
N PHE A 129 -5.88 7.25 1.86
CA PHE A 129 -6.35 6.78 3.18
C PHE A 129 -7.86 6.70 3.32
N GLN A 130 -8.63 7.20 2.35
CA GLN A 130 -10.08 7.04 2.32
C GLN A 130 -10.45 5.67 1.72
N ARG A 131 -11.32 4.93 2.41
CA ARG A 131 -11.84 3.65 1.90
C ARG A 131 -12.68 3.88 0.64
N LEU A 132 -12.44 3.09 -0.40
CA LEU A 132 -13.29 3.04 -1.58
C LEU A 132 -14.64 2.39 -1.23
N ARG A 133 -15.74 2.98 -1.68
CA ARG A 133 -17.10 2.44 -1.54
C ARG A 133 -17.52 1.90 -2.91
N PHE A 134 -17.83 0.62 -2.96
CA PHE A 134 -18.28 -0.14 -4.12
C PHE A 134 -19.17 -1.28 -3.60
#